data_AF-A0A655JIH2-F1
#
_entry.id   AF-A0A655JIH2-F1
#
_cell.length_a   1.000
_cell.length_b   1.000
_cell.length_c   1.000
_cell.angle_alpha   90.00
_cell.angle_beta   90.00
_cell.angle_gamma   90.00
#
_symmetry.space_group_name_H-M   'P 1'
#
loop_
_entity.id
_entity.type
_entity.pdbx_description
1 polymer ?
#
loop_
_entity_poly.entity_id
_entity_poly.type
_entity_poly.pdbx_seq_one_letter_code
_entity_poly.pdbx_strand_id
1 'polypeptide(L)'
;MQILAVLEATVDSFEQIRPAVYACVESYAPALRSEALRERLAAGYADVRQHSVDLAGAALAGTDIAPPENLSTIVSVLMAVIDGLMIQWIADPSATPRSTEVIRALASIGAVVTSQLR
;
A
#
# COMPACT_ATOMS: atom_id res chain seq x y z
N MET A 1 -14.72 -0.62 3.35
CA MET A 1 -14.63 0.50 4.33
C MET A 1 -13.38 0.47 5.22
N GLN A 2 -12.51 -0.55 5.16
CA GLN A 2 -11.21 -0.53 5.86
C GLN A 2 -10.00 -0.14 4.98
N ILE A 3 -9.96 -0.60 3.73
CA ILE A 3 -8.89 -0.24 2.78
C ILE A 3 -8.80 1.28 2.56
N LEU A 4 -9.95 1.95 2.47
CA LEU A 4 -10.05 3.42 2.37
C LEU A 4 -9.39 4.10 3.59
N ALA A 5 -9.72 3.65 4.80
CA ALA A 5 -9.20 4.21 6.04
C ALA A 5 -7.68 4.00 6.17
N VAL A 6 -7.15 2.84 5.75
CA VAL A 6 -5.71 2.58 5.73
C VAL A 6 -4.99 3.47 4.71
N LEU A 7 -5.58 3.64 3.53
CA LEU A 7 -5.02 4.49 2.48
C LEU A 7 -5.05 5.97 2.87
N GLU A 8 -6.16 6.44 3.46
CA GLU A 8 -6.29 7.78 4.06
C GLU A 8 -5.26 8.00 5.15
N ALA A 9 -5.17 7.08 6.13
CA ALA A 9 -4.22 7.20 7.23
C ALA A 9 -2.75 7.19 6.78
N THR A 10 -2.46 6.66 5.59
CA THR A 10 -1.09 6.58 5.06
C THR A 10 -0.77 7.73 4.10
N VAL A 11 -1.49 7.80 2.97
CA VAL A 11 -1.21 8.76 1.88
C VAL A 11 -1.47 10.20 2.33
N ASP A 12 -2.55 10.43 3.06
CA ASP A 12 -2.90 11.79 3.48
C ASP A 12 -2.09 12.26 4.70
N SER A 13 -1.31 11.35 5.30
CA SER A 13 -0.48 11.60 6.48
C SER A 13 1.00 11.74 6.16
N PHE A 14 1.45 11.65 4.89
CA PHE A 14 2.88 11.68 4.53
C PHE A 14 3.63 12.87 5.12
N GLU A 15 3.01 14.05 5.16
CA GLU A 15 3.58 15.23 5.80
C GLU A 15 3.83 15.02 7.31
N GLN A 16 2.90 14.38 8.00
CA GLN A 16 2.97 14.12 9.45
C GLN A 16 3.94 12.98 9.77
N ILE A 17 4.06 11.99 8.88
CA ILE A 17 4.99 10.86 9.01
C ILE A 17 6.27 11.04 8.18
N ARG A 18 6.62 12.28 7.82
CA ARG A 18 7.79 12.63 6.98
C ARG A 18 9.09 11.92 7.40
N PRO A 19 9.46 11.83 8.70
CA PRO A 19 10.66 11.10 9.10
C PRO A 19 10.62 9.61 8.73
N ALA A 20 9.45 8.97 8.85
CA ALA A 20 9.27 7.56 8.50
C ALA A 20 9.32 7.36 6.97
N VAL A 21 8.71 8.27 6.21
CA VAL A 21 8.76 8.26 4.73
C VAL A 21 10.21 8.38 4.25
N TYR A 22 10.99 9.29 4.84
CA TYR A 22 12.40 9.47 4.48
C TYR A 22 13.22 8.22 4.80
N ALA A 23 13.07 7.67 6.01
CA ALA A 23 13.76 6.45 6.40
C ALA A 23 13.42 5.26 5.48
N CYS A 24 12.15 5.14 5.08
CA CYS A 24 11.72 4.14 4.11
C CYS A 24 12.44 4.33 2.77
N VAL A 25 12.41 5.54 2.20
CA VAL A 25 13.01 5.80 0.88
C VAL A 25 14.53 5.67 0.90
N GLU A 26 15.19 6.17 1.94
CA GLU A 26 16.64 6.07 2.12
C GLU A 26 17.11 4.61 2.29
N SER A 27 16.23 3.70 2.75
CA SER A 27 16.57 2.28 2.94
C SER A 27 16.71 1.49 1.63
N TYR A 28 16.09 1.94 0.54
CA TYR A 28 16.11 1.20 -0.74
C TYR A 28 17.49 1.17 -1.39
N ALA A 29 18.19 2.31 -1.43
CA ALA A 29 19.48 2.40 -2.12
C ALA A 29 20.58 1.52 -1.48
N PRO A 30 20.71 1.44 -0.14
CA PRO A 30 21.61 0.49 0.52
C PRO A 30 21.23 -0.98 0.30
N ALA A 31 19.94 -1.32 0.24
CA ALA A 31 19.48 -2.70 0.07
C ALA A 31 19.87 -3.33 -1.28
N LEU A 32 20.20 -2.49 -2.28
CA LEU A 32 20.78 -2.96 -3.55
C LEU A 32 22.14 -3.64 -3.36
N ARG A 33 22.91 -3.24 -2.33
CA ARG A 33 24.28 -3.70 -2.08
C ARG A 33 24.45 -4.50 -0.79
N SER A 34 23.41 -4.60 0.03
CA SER A 34 23.44 -5.30 1.32
C SER A 34 22.32 -6.33 1.39
N GLU A 35 22.71 -7.62 1.42
CA GLU A 35 21.78 -8.74 1.57
C GLU A 35 21.01 -8.66 2.89
N ALA A 36 21.71 -8.40 4.01
CA ALA A 36 21.08 -8.24 5.32
C ALA A 36 20.01 -7.13 5.34
N LEU A 37 20.23 -6.01 4.64
CA LEU A 37 19.20 -4.96 4.53
C LEU A 37 18.03 -5.40 3.65
N ARG A 38 18.30 -6.14 2.56
CA ARG A 38 17.26 -6.70 1.69
C ARG A 38 16.37 -7.69 2.44
N GLU A 39 16.96 -8.55 3.27
CA GLU A 39 16.23 -9.48 4.13
C GLU A 39 15.36 -8.75 5.14
N ARG A 40 15.87 -7.70 5.78
CA ARG A 40 15.10 -6.87 6.71
C ARG A 40 13.93 -6.17 6.04
N LEU A 41 14.12 -5.63 4.83
CA LEU A 41 13.02 -5.05 4.05
C LEU A 41 11.99 -6.11 3.68
N ALA A 42 12.44 -7.27 3.18
CA ALA A 42 11.55 -8.37 2.82
C ALA A 42 10.71 -8.86 4.01
N ALA A 43 11.31 -8.93 5.20
CA ALA A 43 10.61 -9.24 6.45
C ALA A 43 9.56 -8.18 6.78
N GLY A 44 9.89 -6.88 6.71
CA GLY A 44 8.91 -5.80 6.92
C GLY A 44 7.73 -5.86 5.95
N TYR A 45 8.00 -6.15 4.66
CA TYR A 45 6.93 -6.38 3.68
C TYR A 45 6.06 -7.60 4.01
N ALA A 46 6.67 -8.68 4.51
CA ALA A 46 5.95 -9.89 4.91
C ALA A 46 5.06 -9.63 6.14
N ASP A 47 5.56 -8.88 7.12
CA ASP A 47 4.82 -8.51 8.32
C ASP A 47 3.58 -7.68 7.97
N VAL A 48 3.71 -6.67 7.10
CA VAL A 48 2.56 -5.85 6.66
C VAL A 48 1.51 -6.70 5.92
N ARG A 49 1.95 -7.65 5.07
CA ARG A 49 1.04 -8.58 4.40
C ARG A 49 0.28 -9.43 5.40
N GLN A 50 0.98 -10.04 6.35
CA GLN A 50 0.37 -10.91 7.35
C GLN A 50 -0.60 -10.12 8.24
N HIS A 51 -0.18 -8.96 8.73
CA HIS A 51 -1.02 -8.10 9.58
C HIS A 51 -2.30 -7.65 8.86
N SER A 52 -2.22 -7.40 7.56
CA SER A 52 -3.39 -7.04 6.74
C SER A 52 -4.37 -8.19 6.58
N VAL A 53 -3.87 -9.44 6.45
CA VAL A 53 -4.72 -10.64 6.42
C VAL A 53 -5.39 -10.85 7.77
N ASP A 54 -4.64 -10.72 8.87
CA ASP A 54 -5.14 -10.89 10.22
C ASP A 54 -6.23 -9.85 10.54
N LEU A 55 -5.99 -8.58 10.17
CA LEU A 55 -6.96 -7.50 10.36
C LEU A 55 -8.24 -7.74 9.54
N ALA A 56 -8.12 -8.18 8.29
CA ALA A 56 -9.27 -8.50 7.46
C ALA A 56 -10.06 -9.68 8.05
N GLY A 57 -9.38 -10.72 8.54
CA GLY A 57 -10.00 -11.85 9.22
C GLY A 57 -10.75 -11.42 10.49
N ALA A 58 -10.13 -10.57 11.32
CA ALA A 58 -10.76 -10.03 12.52
C ALA A 58 -11.96 -9.13 12.20
N ALA A 59 -11.89 -8.33 11.13
CA ALA A 59 -12.98 -7.45 10.71
C ALA A 59 -14.21 -8.19 10.18
N LEU A 60 -13.99 -9.36 9.59
CA LEU A 60 -15.04 -10.22 9.04
C LEU A 60 -15.51 -11.27 10.04
N ALA A 61 -14.87 -11.37 11.20
CA ALA A 61 -15.26 -12.28 12.27
C ALA A 61 -16.71 -12.00 12.72
N GLY A 62 -17.57 -13.01 12.63
CA GLY A 62 -18.99 -12.88 12.94
C GLY A 62 -19.87 -12.41 11.78
N THR A 63 -19.32 -12.30 10.57
CA THR A 63 -20.09 -12.08 9.33
C THR A 63 -20.06 -13.32 8.44
N ASP A 64 -21.06 -13.51 7.57
CA ASP A 64 -21.07 -14.59 6.55
C ASP A 64 -20.21 -14.25 5.32
N ILE A 65 -19.39 -13.19 5.40
CA ILE A 65 -18.56 -12.73 4.28
C ILE A 65 -17.15 -13.25 4.46
N ALA A 66 -16.68 -14.06 3.51
CA ALA A 66 -15.28 -14.48 3.45
C ALA A 66 -14.39 -13.37 2.85
N PRO A 67 -13.14 -13.22 3.33
CA PRO A 67 -12.18 -12.35 2.67
C PRO A 67 -11.88 -12.85 1.24
N PRO A 68 -11.50 -11.95 0.31
CA PRO A 68 -11.15 -12.35 -1.05
C PRO A 68 -9.98 -13.34 -1.07
N GLU A 69 -10.05 -14.36 -1.93
CA GLU A 69 -8.97 -15.35 -2.09
C GLU A 69 -7.62 -14.71 -2.47
N ASN A 70 -7.66 -13.58 -3.18
CA ASN A 70 -6.50 -12.82 -3.62
C ASN A 70 -6.09 -11.68 -2.67
N LEU A 71 -6.51 -11.70 -1.40
CA LEU A 71 -6.24 -10.63 -0.44
C LEU A 71 -4.75 -10.29 -0.30
N SER A 72 -3.87 -11.31 -0.23
CA SER A 72 -2.41 -11.10 -0.14
C SER A 72 -1.85 -10.35 -1.36
N THR A 73 -2.38 -10.67 -2.55
CA THR A 73 -2.03 -9.96 -3.79
C THR A 73 -2.54 -8.53 -3.77
N ILE A 74 -3.78 -8.30 -3.33
CA ILE A 74 -4.36 -6.95 -3.18
C ILE A 74 -3.49 -6.10 -2.26
N VAL A 75 -3.10 -6.63 -1.10
CA VAL A 75 -2.23 -5.93 -0.14
C VAL A 75 -0.89 -5.59 -0.78
N SER A 76 -0.28 -6.54 -1.50
CA SER A 76 1.00 -6.29 -2.18
C SER A 76 0.92 -5.16 -3.21
N VAL A 77 -0.18 -5.09 -3.98
CA VAL A 77 -0.43 -4.01 -4.94
C VAL A 77 -0.62 -2.68 -4.22
N LEU A 78 -1.38 -2.66 -3.12
CA LEU A 78 -1.57 -1.45 -2.31
C LEU A 78 -0.24 -0.94 -1.73
N MET A 79 0.61 -1.83 -1.24
CA MET A 79 1.96 -1.47 -0.77
C MET A 79 2.77 -0.82 -1.89
N ALA A 80 2.81 -1.43 -3.08
CA ALA A 80 3.52 -0.87 -4.22
C ALA A 80 3.00 0.52 -4.64
N VAL A 81 1.68 0.74 -4.56
CA VAL A 81 1.08 2.07 -4.79
C VAL A 81 1.57 3.06 -3.74
N ILE A 82 1.51 2.71 -2.45
CA ILE A 82 1.96 3.58 -1.36
C ILE A 82 3.45 3.92 -1.51
N ASP A 83 4.30 2.93 -1.77
CA ASP A 83 5.75 3.12 -1.97
C ASP A 83 6.04 4.06 -3.15
N GLY A 84 5.33 3.88 -4.26
CA GLY A 84 5.44 4.76 -5.43
C GLY A 84 4.93 6.18 -5.16
N LEU A 85 3.90 6.33 -4.31
CA LEU A 85 3.39 7.63 -3.90
C LEU A 85 4.34 8.34 -2.93
N MET A 86 5.05 7.62 -2.06
CA MET A 86 6.10 8.20 -1.21
C MET A 86 7.21 8.84 -2.06
N ILE A 87 7.64 8.17 -3.13
CA ILE A 87 8.67 8.68 -4.04
C ILE A 87 8.17 9.93 -4.77
N GLN A 88 6.94 9.90 -5.29
CA GLN A 88 6.32 11.05 -5.95
C GLN A 88 6.17 12.23 -4.98
N TRP A 89 5.79 11.97 -3.73
CA TRP A 89 5.65 12.98 -2.69
C TRP A 89 6.96 13.65 -2.32
N ILE A 90 8.07 12.91 -2.25
CA ILE A 90 9.39 13.51 -2.03
C ILE A 90 9.78 14.40 -3.21
N ALA A 91 9.45 14.00 -4.45
CA ALA A 91 9.79 14.74 -5.65
C ALA A 91 8.94 16.01 -5.84
N ASP A 92 7.63 15.89 -5.65
CA ASP A 92 6.67 16.99 -5.71
C ASP A 92 5.49 16.73 -4.74
N PRO A 93 5.57 17.25 -3.50
CA PRO A 93 4.51 17.11 -2.52
C PRO A 93 3.16 17.68 -2.99
N SER A 94 3.18 18.68 -3.86
CA SER A 94 1.98 19.40 -4.31
C SER A 94 1.21 18.67 -5.41
N ALA A 95 1.90 17.86 -6.21
CA ALA A 95 1.32 17.05 -7.27
C ALA A 95 0.91 15.64 -6.81
N THR A 96 1.19 15.26 -5.56
CA THR A 96 0.87 13.92 -5.06
C THR A 96 -0.63 13.77 -4.84
N PRO A 97 -1.27 12.75 -5.42
CA PRO A 97 -2.71 12.56 -5.30
C PRO A 97 -3.10 12.20 -3.86
N ARG A 98 -4.28 12.66 -3.45
CA ARG A 98 -4.92 12.28 -2.19
C ARG A 98 -5.42 10.84 -2.23
N SER A 99 -5.58 10.23 -1.07
CA SER A 99 -6.11 8.87 -0.89
C SER A 99 -7.40 8.60 -1.71
N THR A 100 -8.34 9.54 -1.71
CA THR A 100 -9.61 9.44 -2.45
C THR A 100 -9.42 9.46 -3.97
N GLU A 101 -8.45 10.21 -4.47
CA GLU A 101 -8.11 10.27 -5.90
C GLU A 101 -7.46 8.97 -6.35
N VAL A 102 -6.58 8.40 -5.53
CA VAL A 102 -5.94 7.10 -5.78
C VAL A 102 -6.99 6.00 -5.92
N ILE A 103 -7.99 5.96 -5.03
CA ILE A 103 -9.04 4.92 -5.08
C ILE A 103 -9.93 5.07 -6.30
N ARG A 104 -10.28 6.32 -6.66
CA ARG A 104 -11.03 6.59 -7.90
C ARG A 104 -10.23 6.16 -9.12
N ALA A 105 -8.92 6.39 -9.13
CA ALA A 105 -8.05 5.95 -10.22
C ALA A 105 -8.00 4.41 -10.31
N LEU A 106 -7.83 3.70 -9.19
CA LEU A 106 -7.83 2.24 -9.16
C LEU A 106 -9.15 1.65 -9.66
N ALA A 107 -10.28 2.21 -9.24
CA ALA A 107 -11.60 1.80 -9.71
C ALA A 107 -11.76 2.02 -11.24
N SER A 108 -11.28 3.16 -11.73
CA SER A 108 -11.32 3.49 -13.17
C SER A 108 -10.45 2.54 -13.99
N ILE A 109 -9.24 2.21 -13.51
CA ILE A 109 -8.36 1.21 -14.15
C ILE A 109 -9.07 -0.15 -14.19
N GLY A 110 -9.67 -0.59 -13.08
CA GLY A 110 -10.42 -1.84 -13.03
C GLY A 110 -11.58 -1.89 -14.03
N ALA A 111 -12.32 -0.78 -14.19
CA ALA A 111 -13.39 -0.67 -15.18
C ALA A 111 -12.88 -0.77 -16.62
N VAL A 112 -11.74 -0.14 -16.94
CA VAL A 112 -11.11 -0.23 -18.26
C VAL A 112 -10.66 -1.66 -18.56
N VAL A 113 -9.93 -2.29 -17.63
CA VAL A 113 -9.42 -3.66 -17.81
C VAL A 113 -10.56 -4.67 -18.02
N THR A 114 -11.62 -4.57 -17.22
CA THR A 114 -12.78 -5.47 -17.35
C THR A 114 -13.57 -5.25 -18.64
N SER A 115 -13.59 -4.03 -19.19
CA SER A 115 -14.22 -3.74 -20.48
C SER A 115 -13.48 -4.34 -21.68
N GLN A 116 -12.17 -4.58 -21.58
CA GLN A 116 -11.35 -5.17 -22.65
C GLN A 116 -11.28 -6.70 -22.59
N LEU A 117 -11.74 -7.30 -21.49
CA LEU A 117 -11.82 -8.75 -21.29
C LEU A 117 -13.19 -9.33 -21.69
N ARG A 118 -14.13 -8.49 -22.17
CA ARG A 118 -15.39 -8.90 -22.79
C ARG A 118 -15.28 -8.88 -24.31
#